data_AF-A0A2R6M9I9-F1
#
_entry.id   AF-A0A2R6M9I9-F1
#
_cell.length_a   1.000
_cell.length_b   1.000
_cell.length_c   1.000
_cell.angle_alpha   90.00
_cell.angle_beta   90.00
_cell.angle_gamma   90.00
#
_symmetry.space_group_name_H-M   'P 1'
#
loop_
_entity.id
_entity.type
_entity.pdbx_description
1 polymer ?
#
loop_
_entity_poly.entity_id
_entity_poly.type
_entity_poly.pdbx_seq_one_letter_code
_entity_poly.pdbx_strand_id
1 'polypeptide(L)'
;VTGRPADEADIAQRRTGLDLPADRRFTMDDWEEGKPHPRALVTLAERVDAESVVYAGDTLDDVRTARNADEADPERDYYGVGVLTGGLTGEDGRRKFESAGADAVVESVNDLPDLLER
;
A
#
# COMPACT_ATOMS: atom_id res chain seq x y z
N VAL A 1 -4.40 -3.79 2.34
CA VAL A 1 -3.83 -3.56 3.69
C VAL A 1 -4.34 -2.23 4.21
N THR A 2 -4.84 -2.17 5.44
CA THR A 2 -5.36 -0.91 6.02
C THR A 2 -5.10 -0.84 7.52
N GLY A 3 -4.95 0.38 8.05
CA GLY A 3 -4.90 0.65 9.49
C GLY A 3 -6.28 0.81 10.12
N ARG A 4 -7.36 0.61 9.36
CA ARG A 4 -8.75 0.62 9.87
C ARG A 4 -9.08 -0.71 10.56
N PRO A 5 -9.98 -0.72 11.55
CA PRO A 5 -10.61 -1.95 12.05
C PRO A 5 -11.42 -2.65 10.95
N ALA A 6 -11.67 -3.95 11.15
CA ALA A 6 -12.45 -4.80 10.27
C ALA A 6 -13.86 -4.23 10.02
N ASP A 7 -14.55 -3.77 11.07
CA ASP A 7 -15.89 -3.17 10.97
C ASP A 7 -15.89 -1.92 10.07
N GLU A 8 -14.85 -1.09 10.17
CA GLU A 8 -14.74 0.13 9.36
C GLU A 8 -14.36 -0.20 7.91
N ALA A 9 -13.49 -1.19 7.70
CA ALA A 9 -13.15 -1.70 6.38
C ALA A 9 -14.38 -2.33 5.68
N ASP A 10 -15.25 -3.04 6.41
CA ASP A 10 -16.52 -3.57 5.91
C ASP A 10 -17.45 -2.45 5.43
N ILE A 11 -17.57 -1.36 6.19
CA ILE A 11 -18.38 -0.21 5.80
C ILE A 11 -17.81 0.43 4.51
N ALA A 12 -16.50 0.60 4.43
CA ALA A 12 -15.84 1.20 3.27
C ALA A 12 -16.10 0.37 2.00
N GLN A 13 -15.90 -0.94 2.05
CA GLN A 13 -16.12 -1.85 0.91
C GLN A 13 -17.57 -1.84 0.43
N ARG A 14 -18.54 -1.93 1.36
CA ARG A 14 -19.97 -1.85 1.00
C ARG A 14 -20.33 -0.53 0.33
N ARG A 15 -19.71 0.59 0.74
CA ARG A 15 -19.98 1.91 0.15
C ARG A 15 -19.38 2.08 -1.23
N THR A 16 -18.24 1.46 -1.50
CA THR A 16 -17.59 1.49 -2.81
C THR A 16 -18.11 0.43 -3.77
N GLY A 17 -18.92 -0.51 -3.28
CA GLY A 17 -19.39 -1.66 -4.07
C GLY A 17 -18.29 -2.69 -4.35
N LEU A 18 -17.20 -2.65 -3.57
CA LEU A 18 -16.13 -3.64 -3.64
C LEU A 18 -16.44 -4.82 -2.73
N ASP A 19 -16.10 -6.02 -3.18
CA ASP A 19 -16.22 -7.26 -2.41
C ASP A 19 -14.87 -7.99 -2.46
N LEU A 20 -14.02 -7.73 -1.47
CA LEU A 20 -12.70 -8.33 -1.38
C LEU A 20 -12.75 -9.59 -0.51
N PRO A 21 -12.19 -10.73 -0.96
CA PRO A 21 -12.05 -11.92 -0.12
C PRO A 21 -11.36 -11.60 1.20
N ALA A 22 -11.87 -12.15 2.31
CA ALA A 22 -11.35 -11.88 3.65
C ALA A 22 -9.86 -12.25 3.79
N ASP A 23 -9.40 -13.31 3.10
CA ASP A 23 -8.01 -13.74 3.05
C ASP A 23 -7.10 -12.83 2.20
N ARG A 24 -7.67 -11.88 1.46
CA ARG A 24 -6.93 -10.85 0.71
C ARG A 24 -7.04 -9.48 1.34
N ARG A 25 -7.69 -9.40 2.49
CA ARG A 25 -7.83 -8.18 3.27
C ARG A 25 -7.05 -8.32 4.55
N PHE A 26 -6.37 -7.24 4.89
CA PHE A 26 -5.76 -7.10 6.18
C PHE A 26 -6.10 -5.74 6.77
N THR A 27 -6.57 -5.79 8.02
CA THR A 27 -7.01 -4.71 8.87
C THR A 27 -6.10 -4.65 10.09
N MET A 28 -6.27 -3.63 10.94
CA MET A 28 -5.52 -3.57 12.19
C MET A 28 -5.87 -4.69 13.19
N ASP A 29 -7.00 -5.38 13.01
CA ASP A 29 -7.40 -6.49 13.87
C ASP A 29 -6.69 -7.81 13.50
N ASP A 30 -6.04 -7.88 12.34
CA ASP A 30 -5.43 -9.10 11.80
C ASP A 30 -3.98 -9.30 12.26
N TRP A 31 -3.34 -8.29 12.85
CA TRP A 31 -1.97 -8.38 13.42
C TRP A 31 -1.72 -7.33 14.51
N GLU A 32 -0.67 -7.53 15.30
CA GLU A 32 -0.30 -6.59 16.39
C GLU A 32 0.64 -5.47 15.93
N GLU A 33 1.50 -5.72 14.95
CA GLU A 33 2.64 -4.83 14.63
C GLU A 33 2.24 -3.52 13.94
N GLY A 34 1.20 -3.51 13.12
CA GLY A 34 0.76 -2.32 12.39
C GLY A 34 1.59 -2.02 11.14
N LYS A 35 1.11 -1.10 10.29
CA LYS A 35 2.03 -0.42 9.36
C LYS A 35 3.03 0.42 10.19
N PRO A 36 4.31 0.52 9.79
CA PRO A 36 4.88 0.11 8.50
C PRO A 36 5.49 -1.32 8.49
N HIS A 37 5.09 -2.22 9.39
CA HIS A 37 5.62 -3.59 9.41
C HIS A 37 5.24 -4.36 8.12
N PRO A 38 6.16 -5.09 7.47
CA PRO A 38 5.96 -5.62 6.12
C PRO A 38 5.09 -6.88 6.05
N ARG A 39 4.93 -7.59 7.18
CA ARG A 39 4.25 -8.89 7.28
C ARG A 39 2.94 -8.96 6.49
N ALA A 40 2.14 -7.91 6.59
CA ALA A 40 0.91 -7.70 5.86
C ALA A 40 1.02 -7.92 4.34
N LEU A 41 1.96 -7.19 3.76
CA LEU A 41 2.14 -7.06 2.33
C LEU A 41 2.82 -8.31 1.79
N VAL A 42 3.83 -8.83 2.50
CA VAL A 42 4.50 -10.09 2.17
C VAL A 42 3.51 -11.26 2.17
N THR A 43 2.70 -11.39 3.23
CA THR A 43 1.69 -12.46 3.31
C THR A 43 0.68 -12.35 2.16
N LEU A 44 0.31 -11.14 1.76
CA LEU A 44 -0.60 -10.95 0.64
C LEU A 44 0.06 -11.33 -0.70
N ALA A 45 1.32 -10.96 -0.90
CA ALA A 45 2.11 -11.30 -2.09
C ALA A 45 2.22 -12.82 -2.27
N GLU A 46 2.52 -13.56 -1.19
CA GLU A 46 2.56 -15.02 -1.18
C GLU A 46 1.20 -15.64 -1.53
N ARG A 47 0.11 -15.13 -0.93
CA ARG A 47 -1.25 -15.66 -1.15
C ARG A 47 -1.74 -15.52 -2.58
N VAL A 48 -1.26 -14.51 -3.30
CA VAL A 48 -1.63 -14.27 -4.70
C VAL A 48 -0.57 -14.76 -5.68
N ASP A 49 0.50 -15.38 -5.19
CA ASP A 49 1.65 -15.85 -5.99
C ASP A 49 2.22 -14.74 -6.89
N ALA A 50 2.37 -13.53 -6.32
CA ALA A 50 2.93 -12.40 -7.04
C ALA A 50 4.45 -12.52 -7.17
N GLU A 51 4.97 -12.24 -8.38
CA GLU A 51 6.41 -12.07 -8.63
C GLU A 51 6.88 -10.65 -8.24
N SER A 52 6.00 -9.66 -8.40
CA SER A 52 6.25 -8.27 -8.02
C SER A 52 4.99 -7.60 -7.49
N VAL A 53 5.18 -6.61 -6.62
CA VAL A 53 4.08 -5.91 -5.95
C VAL A 53 4.28 -4.40 -6.04
N VAL A 54 3.26 -3.70 -6.51
CA VAL A 54 3.17 -2.24 -6.40
C VAL A 54 2.21 -1.90 -5.27
N TYR A 55 2.71 -1.25 -4.22
CA TYR A 55 1.93 -0.88 -3.05
C TYR A 55 1.74 0.64 -3.01
N ALA A 56 0.51 1.06 -3.36
CA ALA A 56 0.13 2.46 -3.45
C ALA A 56 -0.60 2.93 -2.19
N GLY A 57 -0.21 4.09 -1.66
CA GLY A 57 -0.87 4.70 -0.52
C GLY A 57 -0.58 6.19 -0.37
N ASP A 58 -1.41 6.88 0.40
CA ASP A 58 -1.33 8.33 0.63
C ASP A 58 -0.57 8.70 1.91
N THR A 59 -0.01 7.71 2.60
CA THR A 59 0.78 7.90 3.82
C THR A 59 2.23 7.47 3.64
N LEU A 60 3.15 8.08 4.38
CA LEU A 60 4.56 7.66 4.40
C LEU A 60 4.73 6.22 4.90
N ASP A 61 3.83 5.76 5.77
CA ASP A 61 3.86 4.39 6.26
C ASP A 61 3.56 3.38 5.16
N ASP A 62 2.79 3.74 4.13
CA ASP A 62 2.57 2.84 3.00
C ASP A 62 3.86 2.63 2.20
N VAL A 63 4.54 3.72 1.84
CA VAL A 63 5.85 3.65 1.16
C VAL A 63 6.88 2.89 1.98
N ARG A 64 6.92 3.13 3.30
CA ARG A 64 7.82 2.40 4.20
C ARG A 64 7.45 0.92 4.32
N THR A 65 6.16 0.57 4.25
CA THR A 65 5.73 -0.84 4.25
C THR A 65 6.28 -1.57 3.03
N ALA A 66 6.25 -0.94 1.85
CA ALA A 66 6.83 -1.51 0.63
C ALA A 66 8.35 -1.69 0.75
N ARG A 67 9.07 -0.64 1.20
CA ARG A 67 10.52 -0.71 1.45
C ARG A 67 10.90 -1.82 2.43
N ASN A 68 10.18 -1.93 3.53
CA ASN A 68 10.43 -2.96 4.53
C ASN A 68 10.11 -4.36 3.99
N ALA A 69 9.16 -4.49 3.03
CA ALA A 69 8.83 -5.76 2.40
C ALA A 69 9.93 -6.18 1.42
N ASP A 70 10.44 -5.23 0.63
CA ASP A 70 11.60 -5.42 -0.26
C ASP A 70 12.83 -5.95 0.51
N GLU A 71 13.08 -5.40 1.71
CA GLU A 71 14.16 -5.86 2.58
C GLU A 71 13.90 -7.24 3.22
N ALA A 72 12.64 -7.56 3.52
CA ALA A 72 12.26 -8.76 4.28
C ALA A 72 11.99 -10.00 3.39
N ASP A 73 11.62 -9.81 2.13
CA ASP A 73 11.30 -10.85 1.16
C ASP A 73 12.07 -10.61 -0.16
N PRO A 74 13.40 -10.89 -0.18
CA PRO A 74 14.26 -10.60 -1.32
C PRO A 74 14.01 -11.49 -2.55
N GLU A 75 13.05 -12.42 -2.47
CA GLU A 75 12.65 -13.28 -3.60
C GLU A 75 11.61 -12.61 -4.51
N ARG A 76 11.04 -11.46 -4.10
CA ARG A 76 10.06 -10.67 -4.85
C ARG A 76 10.43 -9.20 -4.86
N ASP A 77 10.02 -8.49 -5.90
CA ASP A 77 10.20 -7.04 -5.98
C ASP A 77 9.03 -6.29 -5.35
N TYR A 78 9.31 -5.32 -4.47
CA TYR A 78 8.29 -4.46 -3.86
C TYR A 78 8.52 -2.98 -4.16
N TYR A 79 7.56 -2.35 -4.83
CA TYR A 79 7.61 -0.94 -5.19
C TYR A 79 6.61 -0.11 -4.37
N GLY A 80 7.10 0.94 -3.72
CA GLY A 80 6.29 1.89 -2.95
C GLY A 80 5.87 3.10 -3.78
N VAL A 81 4.55 3.31 -3.93
CA VAL A 81 4.01 4.46 -4.68
C VAL A 81 3.25 5.41 -3.76
N GLY A 82 3.71 6.67 -3.68
CA GLY A 82 3.03 7.73 -2.95
C GLY A 82 1.91 8.37 -3.78
N VAL A 83 0.72 8.51 -3.20
CA VAL A 83 -0.45 9.15 -3.85
C VAL A 83 -0.80 10.46 -3.15
N LEU A 84 -0.87 11.56 -3.89
CA LEU A 84 -1.04 12.92 -3.34
C LEU A 84 -2.51 13.32 -3.03
N THR A 85 -3.40 12.34 -2.84
CA THR A 85 -4.82 12.57 -2.52
C THR A 85 -5.14 12.61 -1.02
N GLY A 86 -4.14 12.39 -0.17
CA GLY A 86 -4.28 12.33 1.28
C GLY A 86 -3.83 13.59 2.01
N GLY A 87 -3.15 13.40 3.15
CA GLY A 87 -2.57 14.49 3.94
C GLY A 87 -1.29 15.10 3.35
N LEU A 88 -0.72 14.48 2.31
CA LEU A 88 0.45 14.97 1.59
C LEU A 88 0.03 15.39 0.18
N THR A 89 0.35 16.63 -0.19
CA THR A 89 -0.08 17.25 -1.46
C THR A 89 1.03 18.12 -2.06
N GLY A 90 1.00 18.31 -3.38
CA GLY A 90 1.91 19.21 -4.09
C GLY A 90 3.39 18.82 -3.98
N GLU A 91 4.27 19.77 -4.29
CA GLU A 91 5.72 19.52 -4.33
C GLU A 91 6.29 19.12 -2.96
N ASP A 92 5.76 19.69 -1.87
CA ASP A 92 6.17 19.36 -0.51
C ASP A 92 5.82 17.91 -0.16
N GLY A 93 4.62 17.45 -0.53
CA GLY A 93 4.19 16.07 -0.36
C GLY A 93 5.07 15.11 -1.18
N ARG A 94 5.33 15.46 -2.44
CA ARG A 94 6.21 14.68 -3.34
C ARG A 94 7.61 14.49 -2.74
N ARG A 95 8.25 15.57 -2.29
CA ARG A 95 9.58 15.49 -1.65
C ARG A 95 9.59 14.62 -0.40
N LYS A 96 8.51 14.61 0.38
CA LYS A 96 8.40 13.74 1.57
C LYS A 96 8.30 12.27 1.19
N PHE A 97 7.54 11.94 0.15
CA PHE A 97 7.45 10.56 -0.36
C PHE A 97 8.78 10.08 -0.93
N GLU A 98 9.42 10.89 -1.79
CA GLU A 98 10.76 10.58 -2.34
C GLU A 98 11.79 10.36 -1.21
N SER A 99 11.79 11.23 -0.19
CA SER A 99 12.68 11.09 0.98
C SER A 99 12.38 9.86 1.83
N ALA A 100 11.12 9.38 1.84
CA ALA A 100 10.74 8.14 2.52
C ALA A 100 11.03 6.89 1.69
N GLY A 101 11.49 7.06 0.44
CA GLY A 101 11.87 5.96 -0.43
C GLY A 101 10.81 5.54 -1.44
N ALA A 102 9.90 6.43 -1.84
CA ALA A 102 8.96 6.10 -2.90
C ALA A 102 9.68 5.87 -4.24
N ASP A 103 9.30 4.82 -4.96
CA ASP A 103 9.78 4.53 -6.32
C ASP A 103 9.07 5.42 -7.34
N ALA A 104 7.84 5.82 -7.03
CA ALA A 104 7.10 6.82 -7.79
C ALA A 104 6.14 7.63 -6.91
N VAL A 105 5.77 8.82 -7.39
CA VAL A 105 4.75 9.66 -6.78
C VAL A 105 3.76 10.12 -7.85
N VAL A 106 2.47 9.87 -7.61
CA VAL A 106 1.35 10.21 -8.50
C VAL A 106 0.42 11.22 -7.85
N GLU A 107 -0.26 12.03 -8.68
CA GLU A 107 -1.21 13.04 -8.20
C GLU A 107 -2.53 12.39 -7.75
N SER A 108 -2.92 11.30 -8.41
CA SER A 108 -4.12 10.52 -8.13
C SER A 108 -3.87 9.02 -8.25
N VAL A 109 -4.70 8.22 -7.55
CA VAL A 109 -4.78 6.77 -7.76
C VAL A 109 -5.16 6.44 -9.22
N ASN A 110 -5.85 7.36 -9.89
CA ASN A 110 -6.24 7.21 -11.30
C ASN A 110 -5.05 7.30 -12.27
N ASP A 111 -3.89 7.77 -11.83
CA ASP A 111 -2.67 7.85 -12.67
C ASP A 111 -1.84 6.56 -12.58
N LEU A 112 -2.25 5.58 -11.75
CA LEU A 112 -1.55 4.30 -11.62
C LEU A 112 -1.51 3.49 -12.93
N PRO A 113 -2.58 3.39 -13.75
CA PRO A 113 -2.50 2.67 -15.02
C PRO A 113 -1.37 3.20 -15.93
N ASP A 114 -1.29 4.52 -16.10
CA ASP A 114 -0.22 5.17 -16.90
C ASP A 114 1.19 4.93 -16.34
N LEU A 115 1.30 4.71 -15.02
CA LEU A 115 2.56 4.36 -14.38
C LEU A 115 2.96 2.90 -14.63
N LEU A 116 1.99 1.98 -14.60
CA LEU A 116 2.22 0.52 -14.66
C LEU A 116 2.35 -0.02 -16.08
N GLU A 117 1.80 0.66 -17.07
CA GLU A 117 1.88 0.28 -18.49
C GLU A 117 3.17 0.76 -19.19
N ARG A 118 4.15 1.24 -18.42
CA ARG A 118 5.41 1.79 -18.91
C ARG A 118 6.51 0.75 -19.10
#